data_AF-A0A422NKF7-F1
#
_entry.id   AF-A0A422NKF7-F1
#
_cell.length_a   1.000
_cell.length_b   1.000
_cell.length_c   1.000
_cell.angle_alpha   90.00
_cell.angle_beta   90.00
_cell.angle_gamma   90.00
#
_symmetry.space_group_name_H-M   'P 1'
#
loop_
_entity.id
_entity.type
_entity.pdbx_description
1 polymer ?
#
loop_
_entity_poly.entity_id
_entity_poly.type
_entity_poly.pdbx_seq_one_letter_code
_entity_poly.pdbx_strand_id
1 'polypeptide(L)'
;MVLLQPLTCLCLLVQLLLLSEFAAATGPNAFTVVVLDDEAAETLRKAPEGAFLQISPYFVQLSSNWTVVERNVMNRKTLEEEGNGGQLLHCRLPLPHTAATVDLLEKDYAKRHQEKMRMAVWKWLKGATQSDGCVFGDGEGTLTGVSEWYLFCPQGLIRKVNRTAVAALYGVSQSELPGVVEKLVQRYRSTGEKMGRDRRFDKWSFVIGEYNTRLTKPRWGVERQAWELLYPTDRACDLGQANASTARAAKLKSSVQGGARRDVWETIVRFYCHPGPRGSSLREWTITEVRQLCLYEIAVSASVVCEWEQRIERLGVNPIPCVVV
;
A
#
# COMPACT_ATOMS: atom_id res chain seq x y z
N MET A 1 -48.30 -3.08 10.39
CA MET A 1 -47.21 -3.44 9.46
C MET A 1 -47.09 -2.38 8.38
N VAL A 2 -46.55 -1.19 8.68
CA VAL A 2 -46.23 -0.16 7.67
C VAL A 2 -45.13 0.72 8.25
N LEU A 3 -43.86 0.31 8.10
CA LEU A 3 -42.70 1.13 8.49
C LEU A 3 -41.36 0.70 7.85
N LEU A 4 -41.35 -0.34 7.00
CA LEU A 4 -40.11 -0.83 6.36
C LEU A 4 -39.75 -0.19 5.00
N GLN A 5 -40.69 0.53 4.35
CA GLN A 5 -40.43 1.16 3.06
C GLN A 5 -39.53 2.43 3.09
N PRO A 6 -39.56 3.32 4.10
CA PRO A 6 -38.71 4.51 4.06
C PRO A 6 -37.23 4.21 4.37
N LEU A 7 -36.95 3.16 5.16
CA LEU A 7 -35.59 2.75 5.53
C LEU A 7 -34.83 2.07 4.39
N THR A 8 -35.53 1.28 3.57
CA THR A 8 -34.93 0.64 2.38
C THR A 8 -34.59 1.66 1.31
N CYS A 9 -35.42 2.70 1.14
CA CYS A 9 -35.17 3.80 0.22
C CYS A 9 -33.98 4.68 0.67
N LEU A 10 -33.83 4.93 1.97
CA LEU A 10 -32.70 5.67 2.53
C LEU A 10 -31.37 4.90 2.38
N CYS A 11 -31.36 3.59 2.62
CA CYS A 11 -30.18 2.76 2.42
C CYS A 11 -29.76 2.67 0.94
N LEU A 12 -30.71 2.58 0.01
CA LEU A 12 -30.45 2.62 -1.42
C LEU A 12 -29.92 3.99 -1.86
N LEU A 13 -30.45 5.09 -1.33
CA LEU A 13 -29.94 6.45 -1.60
C LEU A 13 -28.52 6.65 -1.06
N VAL A 14 -28.19 6.12 0.13
CA VAL A 14 -26.83 6.16 0.68
C VAL A 14 -25.88 5.29 -0.14
N GLN A 15 -26.31 4.13 -0.62
CA GLN A 15 -25.52 3.30 -1.54
C GLN A 15 -25.32 3.98 -2.91
N LEU A 16 -26.33 4.67 -3.45
CA LEU A 16 -26.25 5.45 -4.70
C LEU A 16 -25.42 6.73 -4.56
N LEU A 17 -25.38 7.35 -3.37
CA LEU A 17 -24.52 8.51 -3.09
C LEU A 17 -23.07 8.08 -2.86
N LEU A 18 -22.83 6.92 -2.26
CA LEU A 18 -21.48 6.32 -2.12
C LEU A 18 -20.95 5.74 -3.45
N LEU A 19 -21.84 5.35 -4.37
CA LEU A 19 -21.54 4.93 -5.74
C LEU A 19 -21.61 6.08 -6.75
N SER A 20 -21.61 7.34 -6.29
CA SER A 20 -21.18 8.44 -7.16
C SER A 20 -19.66 8.35 -7.36
N GLU A 21 -19.27 7.29 -8.07
CA GLU A 21 -18.02 7.21 -8.78
C GLU A 21 -17.99 8.44 -9.69
N PHE A 22 -17.30 9.49 -9.24
CA PHE A 22 -16.48 10.19 -10.20
C PHE A 22 -15.69 9.08 -10.89
N ALA A 23 -15.93 8.87 -12.17
CA ALA A 23 -15.02 8.17 -13.04
C ALA A 23 -13.72 8.99 -13.04
N ALA A 24 -12.97 8.86 -11.95
CA ALA A 24 -11.66 9.44 -11.80
C ALA A 24 -10.80 8.66 -12.78
N ALA A 25 -10.32 9.37 -13.79
CA ALA A 25 -9.17 8.96 -14.56
C ALA A 25 -8.08 8.48 -13.58
N THR A 26 -7.85 7.17 -13.47
CA THR A 26 -6.86 6.56 -12.56
C THR A 26 -5.61 6.06 -13.29
N GLY A 27 -5.52 6.28 -14.60
CA GLY A 27 -4.38 5.87 -15.42
C GLY A 27 -3.39 7.01 -15.71
N PRO A 28 -2.14 6.68 -16.08
CA PRO A 28 -1.18 7.67 -16.58
C PRO A 28 -1.75 8.35 -17.83
N ASN A 29 -1.73 9.68 -17.85
CA ASN A 29 -2.33 10.51 -18.91
C ASN A 29 -3.85 10.28 -19.12
N ALA A 30 -4.54 9.67 -18.16
CA ALA A 30 -5.99 9.67 -18.18
C ALA A 30 -6.47 11.13 -18.01
N PHE A 31 -7.46 11.53 -18.81
CA PHE A 31 -7.90 12.91 -18.92
C PHE A 31 -9.26 13.10 -18.28
N THR A 32 -9.40 14.21 -17.57
CA THR A 32 -10.68 14.72 -17.07
C THR A 32 -10.71 16.22 -17.35
N VAL A 33 -11.88 16.73 -17.73
CA VAL A 33 -12.07 18.16 -17.98
C VAL A 33 -12.36 18.85 -16.66
N VAL A 34 -11.56 19.87 -16.32
CA VAL A 34 -11.73 20.62 -15.08
C VAL A 34 -11.99 22.08 -15.42
N VAL A 35 -13.16 22.58 -15.02
CA VAL A 35 -13.49 24.02 -15.12
C VAL A 35 -12.82 24.74 -13.95
N LEU A 36 -11.99 25.73 -14.26
CA LEU A 36 -11.26 26.52 -13.29
C LEU A 36 -12.11 27.66 -12.73
N ASP A 37 -11.81 28.06 -11.48
CA ASP A 37 -12.31 29.29 -10.88
C ASP A 37 -11.61 30.53 -11.49
N ASP A 38 -12.10 31.73 -11.18
CA ASP A 38 -11.65 32.98 -11.83
C ASP A 38 -10.15 33.25 -11.64
N GLU A 39 -9.59 32.92 -10.47
CA GLU A 39 -8.17 33.13 -10.17
C GLU A 39 -7.27 32.14 -10.95
N ALA A 40 -7.62 30.85 -10.96
CA ALA A 40 -6.88 29.85 -11.73
C ALA A 40 -7.11 30.02 -13.24
N ALA A 41 -8.27 30.52 -13.66
CA ALA A 41 -8.58 30.86 -15.04
C ALA A 41 -7.67 31.96 -15.58
N GLU A 42 -7.48 33.04 -14.82
CA GLU A 42 -6.55 34.11 -15.19
C GLU A 42 -5.09 33.61 -15.27
N THR A 43 -4.71 32.74 -14.34
CA THR A 43 -3.39 32.09 -14.35
C THR A 43 -3.21 31.23 -15.60
N LEU A 44 -4.22 30.44 -15.98
CA LEU A 44 -4.20 29.61 -17.19
C LEU A 44 -4.04 30.44 -18.47
N ARG A 45 -4.76 31.57 -18.56
CA ARG A 45 -4.73 32.46 -19.74
C ARG A 45 -3.35 33.09 -19.96
N LYS A 46 -2.65 33.45 -18.87
CA LYS A 46 -1.35 34.14 -18.92
C LYS A 46 -0.14 33.19 -18.92
N ALA A 47 -0.34 31.93 -18.56
CA ALA A 47 0.75 30.97 -18.44
C ALA A 47 1.45 30.72 -19.79
N PRO A 48 2.80 30.76 -19.88
CA PRO A 48 3.51 30.41 -21.10
C PRO A 48 3.36 28.91 -21.42
N GLU A 49 3.77 28.49 -22.62
CA GLU A 49 3.93 27.08 -22.92
C GLU A 49 4.95 26.42 -21.97
N GLY A 50 4.68 25.18 -21.58
CA GLY A 50 5.52 24.43 -20.65
C GLY A 50 5.36 24.84 -19.18
N ALA A 51 4.57 25.87 -18.90
CA ALA A 51 4.26 26.29 -17.54
C ALA A 51 3.48 25.20 -16.79
N PHE A 52 3.72 25.13 -15.48
CA PHE A 52 3.02 24.22 -14.61
C PHE A 52 1.84 24.91 -13.92
N LEU A 53 0.70 24.24 -13.91
CA LEU A 53 -0.51 24.67 -13.22
C LEU A 53 -0.89 23.63 -12.17
N GLN A 54 -1.04 24.08 -10.92
CA GLN A 54 -1.54 23.25 -9.82
C GLN A 54 -3.08 23.33 -9.80
N ILE A 55 -3.74 22.20 -10.01
CA ILE A 55 -5.20 22.06 -9.98
C ILE A 55 -5.52 21.00 -8.94
N SER A 56 -5.55 21.37 -7.64
CA SER A 56 -5.64 20.39 -6.55
C SER A 56 -6.71 19.32 -6.81
N PRO A 57 -6.36 18.02 -6.80
CA PRO A 57 -5.10 17.41 -6.36
C PRO A 57 -4.02 17.23 -7.46
N TYR A 58 -4.28 17.65 -8.70
CA TYR A 58 -3.47 17.42 -9.89
C TYR A 58 -2.40 18.49 -10.15
N PHE A 59 -1.42 18.12 -10.96
CA PHE A 59 -0.37 19.00 -11.43
C PHE A 59 -0.19 18.80 -12.94
N VAL A 60 -0.27 19.90 -13.69
CA VAL A 60 -0.38 19.86 -15.16
C VAL A 60 0.70 20.71 -15.79
N GLN A 61 1.37 20.18 -16.80
CA GLN A 61 2.22 20.99 -17.67
C GLN A 61 1.41 21.42 -18.90
N LEU A 62 1.37 22.72 -19.19
CA LEU A 62 0.49 23.28 -20.22
C LEU A 62 1.16 23.28 -21.60
N SER A 63 0.44 22.84 -22.64
CA SER A 63 0.89 23.03 -24.02
C SER A 63 0.50 24.42 -24.55
N SER A 64 0.93 24.78 -25.76
CA SER A 64 0.42 25.96 -26.47
C SER A 64 -1.00 25.76 -27.04
N ASN A 65 -1.53 24.53 -27.04
CA ASN A 65 -2.73 24.18 -27.78
C ASN A 65 -4.00 24.43 -26.95
N TRP A 66 -4.95 25.14 -27.58
CA TRP A 66 -6.27 25.40 -27.05
C TRP A 66 -7.33 24.68 -27.88
N THR A 67 -8.40 24.26 -27.23
CA THR A 67 -9.58 23.65 -27.84
C THR A 67 -10.84 24.18 -27.20
N VAL A 68 -11.96 24.13 -27.91
CA VAL A 68 -13.27 24.50 -27.37
C VAL A 68 -14.09 23.23 -27.18
N VAL A 69 -14.73 23.08 -26.03
CA VAL A 69 -15.55 21.91 -25.69
C VAL A 69 -16.92 22.38 -25.21
N GLU A 70 -17.99 21.76 -25.70
CA GLU A 70 -19.34 22.05 -25.25
C GLU A 70 -19.66 21.28 -23.96
N ARG A 71 -20.06 21.99 -22.89
CA ARG A 71 -20.31 21.43 -21.55
C ARG A 71 -21.40 20.35 -21.54
N ASN A 72 -22.37 20.44 -22.45
CA ASN A 72 -23.51 19.52 -22.54
C ASN A 72 -23.14 18.09 -22.93
N VAL A 73 -21.95 17.87 -23.50
CA VAL A 73 -21.48 16.54 -23.93
C VAL A 73 -20.95 15.72 -22.74
N MET A 74 -20.60 16.36 -21.61
CA MET A 74 -19.75 15.74 -20.59
C MET A 74 -20.44 15.45 -19.25
N ASN A 75 -21.63 15.99 -18.96
CA ASN A 75 -22.37 15.73 -17.71
C ASN A 75 -23.84 15.41 -17.96
N ARG A 76 -24.20 14.13 -17.81
CA ARG A 76 -25.57 13.61 -18.00
C ARG A 76 -26.48 13.81 -16.78
N LYS A 77 -26.28 14.88 -16.00
CA LYS A 77 -27.12 15.22 -14.84
C LYS A 77 -27.56 16.67 -14.92
N THR A 78 -28.88 16.83 -14.82
CA THR A 78 -29.69 18.07 -14.83
C THR A 78 -29.78 18.80 -16.17
N LEU A 79 -30.56 18.22 -17.08
CA LEU A 79 -31.28 18.93 -18.14
C LEU A 79 -32.65 19.29 -17.58
N GLU A 80 -32.75 20.39 -16.85
CA GLU A 80 -34.01 21.07 -16.52
C GLU A 80 -33.66 22.44 -15.95
N GLU A 81 -33.09 23.29 -16.81
CA GLU A 81 -33.26 24.75 -16.83
C GLU A 81 -32.34 25.33 -17.91
N GLU A 82 -32.89 26.31 -18.65
CA GLU A 82 -32.28 27.14 -19.69
C GLU A 82 -32.25 26.59 -21.13
N GLY A 83 -33.28 27.01 -21.89
CA GLY A 83 -33.33 26.92 -23.35
C GLY A 83 -32.41 27.92 -24.07
N ASN A 84 -31.11 27.88 -23.79
CA ASN A 84 -30.06 28.55 -24.57
C ASN A 84 -28.87 27.60 -24.73
N GLY A 85 -28.17 27.68 -25.87
CA GLY A 85 -27.15 26.72 -26.31
C GLY A 85 -26.10 26.35 -25.25
N GLY A 86 -25.53 25.15 -25.38
CA GLY A 86 -24.57 24.63 -24.40
C GLY A 86 -23.41 25.57 -24.13
N GLN A 87 -23.04 25.70 -22.85
CA GLN A 87 -21.93 26.54 -22.44
C GLN A 87 -20.62 26.04 -23.07
N LEU A 88 -19.95 26.92 -23.81
CA LEU A 88 -18.65 26.63 -24.42
C LEU A 88 -17.54 26.83 -23.39
N LEU A 89 -16.66 25.83 -23.30
CA LEU A 89 -15.49 25.84 -22.43
C LEU A 89 -14.24 25.98 -23.30
N HIS A 90 -13.42 26.98 -22.98
CA HIS A 90 -12.11 27.15 -23.61
C HIS A 90 -11.07 26.40 -22.79
N CYS A 91 -10.59 25.30 -23.37
CA CYS A 91 -9.73 24.31 -22.72
C CYS A 91 -8.30 24.41 -23.24
N ARG A 92 -7.32 24.29 -22.34
CA ARG A 92 -5.91 24.20 -22.72
C ARG A 92 -5.43 22.77 -22.58
N LEU A 93 -4.91 22.20 -23.67
CA LEU A 93 -4.45 20.83 -23.66
C LEU A 93 -3.16 20.70 -22.83
N PRO A 94 -3.06 19.69 -21.96
CA PRO A 94 -1.85 19.46 -21.22
C PRO A 94 -0.79 18.72 -22.07
N LEU A 95 0.48 18.91 -21.75
CA LEU A 95 1.56 18.07 -22.25
C LEU A 95 1.53 16.72 -21.51
N PRO A 96 1.67 15.58 -22.22
CA PRO A 96 1.69 14.27 -21.58
C PRO A 96 2.81 14.13 -20.55
N HIS A 97 2.49 13.52 -19.41
CA HIS A 97 3.51 13.14 -18.44
C HIS A 97 4.33 11.97 -18.98
N THR A 98 5.66 12.08 -18.85
CA THR A 98 6.58 10.96 -19.07
C THR A 98 6.70 10.12 -17.81
N ALA A 99 7.13 8.87 -17.92
CA ALA A 99 7.43 8.03 -16.75
C ALA A 99 8.45 8.71 -15.81
N ALA A 100 9.47 9.37 -16.35
CA ALA A 100 10.46 10.10 -15.55
C ALA A 100 9.85 11.30 -14.81
N THR A 101 8.87 11.98 -15.41
CA THR A 101 8.13 13.07 -14.77
C THR A 101 7.29 12.55 -13.61
N VAL A 102 6.54 11.46 -13.80
CA VAL A 102 5.73 10.84 -12.75
C VAL A 102 6.63 10.36 -11.60
N ASP A 103 7.72 9.66 -11.90
CA ASP A 103 8.70 9.21 -10.91
C ASP A 103 9.25 10.35 -10.06
N LEU A 104 9.53 11.51 -10.67
CA LEU A 104 10.00 12.69 -9.96
C LEU A 104 8.92 13.24 -9.03
N LEU A 105 7.68 13.37 -9.51
CA LEU A 105 6.54 13.84 -8.72
C LEU A 105 6.26 12.92 -7.53
N GLU A 106 6.31 11.60 -7.74
CA GLU A 106 6.14 10.60 -6.68
C GLU A 106 7.22 10.72 -5.62
N LYS A 107 8.50 10.81 -6.03
CA LYS A 107 9.64 10.98 -5.10
C LYS A 107 9.50 12.25 -4.27
N ASP A 108 9.13 13.37 -4.90
CA ASP A 108 8.95 14.64 -4.20
C ASP A 108 7.73 14.63 -3.27
N TYR A 109 6.64 13.99 -3.68
CA TYR A 109 5.45 13.81 -2.85
C TYR A 109 5.77 12.95 -1.61
N ALA A 110 6.43 11.80 -1.81
CA ALA A 110 6.83 10.90 -0.74
C ALA A 110 7.77 11.60 0.25
N LYS A 111 8.77 12.33 -0.25
CA LYS A 111 9.71 13.10 0.58
C LYS A 111 9.01 14.15 1.43
N ARG A 112 8.10 14.93 0.85
CA ARG A 112 7.33 15.96 1.58
C ARG A 112 6.43 15.39 2.68
N HIS A 113 5.90 14.19 2.49
CA HIS A 113 4.93 13.58 3.42
C HIS A 113 5.52 12.49 4.32
N GLN A 114 6.81 12.19 4.21
CA GLN A 114 7.45 11.08 4.92
C GLN A 114 7.23 11.11 6.43
N GLU A 115 7.37 12.28 7.06
CA GLU A 115 7.24 12.41 8.51
C GLU A 115 5.78 12.24 8.98
N LYS A 116 4.83 12.83 8.26
CA LYS A 116 3.39 12.66 8.53
C LYS A 116 2.99 11.19 8.38
N MET A 117 3.48 10.54 7.33
CA MET A 117 3.25 9.11 7.10
C MET A 117 3.87 8.25 8.20
N ARG A 118 5.11 8.55 8.59
CA ARG A 118 5.80 7.85 9.69
C ARG A 118 4.97 7.86 10.96
N MET A 119 4.49 9.03 11.37
CA MET A 119 3.68 9.18 12.57
C MET A 119 2.33 8.45 12.46
N ALA A 120 1.68 8.53 11.29
CA ALA A 120 0.40 7.86 11.03
C ALA A 120 0.52 6.33 11.09
N VAL A 121 1.51 5.76 10.41
CA VAL A 121 1.76 4.30 10.38
C VAL A 121 2.06 3.77 11.78
N TRP A 122 2.93 4.43 12.55
CA TRP A 122 3.24 3.98 13.92
C TRP A 122 2.02 4.08 14.85
N LYS A 123 1.23 5.15 14.74
CA LYS A 123 -0.01 5.27 15.49
C LYS A 123 -1.00 4.18 15.12
N TRP A 124 -1.13 3.86 13.84
CA TRP A 124 -2.00 2.79 13.36
C TRP A 124 -1.54 1.42 13.84
N LEU A 125 -0.26 1.09 13.71
CA LEU A 125 0.32 -0.18 14.18
C LEU A 125 0.06 -0.40 15.67
N LYS A 126 0.25 0.62 16.51
CA LYS A 126 -0.04 0.55 17.95
C LYS A 126 -1.51 0.22 18.24
N GLY A 127 -2.44 0.74 17.45
CA GLY A 127 -3.87 0.45 17.58
C GLY A 127 -4.27 -0.90 16.98
N ALA A 128 -3.49 -1.42 16.02
CA ALA A 128 -3.79 -2.64 15.31
C ALA A 128 -3.22 -3.91 15.98
N THR A 129 -2.24 -3.75 16.88
CA THR A 129 -1.66 -4.82 17.72
C THR A 129 -2.49 -5.11 18.97
N GLN A 130 -2.32 -6.30 19.53
CA GLN A 130 -2.94 -6.65 20.81
C GLN A 130 -2.15 -6.10 22.00
N SER A 131 -2.61 -6.38 23.23
CA SER A 131 -1.97 -5.90 24.48
C SER A 131 -0.54 -6.41 24.69
N ASP A 132 -0.14 -7.47 24.00
CA ASP A 132 1.22 -8.01 23.99
C ASP A 132 2.17 -7.26 23.01
N GLY A 133 1.63 -6.28 22.27
CA GLY A 133 2.32 -5.51 21.23
C GLY A 133 2.45 -6.25 19.91
N CYS A 134 1.70 -7.34 19.71
CA CYS A 134 1.87 -8.24 18.58
C CYS A 134 0.54 -8.63 17.90
N VAL A 135 0.68 -9.18 16.70
CA VAL A 135 -0.38 -9.82 15.92
C VAL A 135 0.07 -11.25 15.66
N PHE A 136 -0.83 -12.22 15.85
CA PHE A 136 -0.57 -13.62 15.56
C PHE A 136 -1.61 -14.13 14.57
N GLY A 137 -1.17 -14.90 13.58
CA GLY A 137 -2.05 -15.47 12.58
C GLY A 137 -1.34 -16.38 11.60
N ASP A 138 -2.14 -17.00 10.74
CA ASP A 138 -1.67 -17.72 9.56
C ASP A 138 -1.28 -16.70 8.48
N GLY A 139 -0.03 -16.75 8.03
CA GLY A 139 0.50 -15.80 7.05
C GLY A 139 0.53 -16.33 5.62
N GLU A 140 0.54 -17.64 5.42
CA GLU A 140 0.70 -18.26 4.09
C GLU A 140 -0.47 -19.16 3.68
N GLY A 141 -1.34 -19.56 4.61
CA GLY A 141 -2.36 -20.58 4.37
C GLY A 141 -3.35 -20.21 3.26
N THR A 142 -3.67 -18.94 3.09
CA THR A 142 -4.53 -18.46 2.00
C THR A 142 -3.87 -18.59 0.62
N LEU A 143 -2.54 -18.52 0.54
CA LEU A 143 -1.77 -18.58 -0.70
C LEU A 143 -1.35 -20.00 -1.06
N THR A 144 -0.97 -20.79 -0.06
CA THR A 144 -0.34 -22.11 -0.25
C THR A 144 -1.27 -23.28 0.07
N GLY A 145 -2.40 -23.02 0.72
CA GLY A 145 -3.27 -24.04 1.32
C GLY A 145 -2.67 -24.70 2.57
N VAL A 146 -1.48 -24.25 3.00
CA VAL A 146 -0.73 -24.81 4.11
C VAL A 146 -0.57 -23.76 5.20
N SER A 147 -1.17 -24.00 6.37
CA SER A 147 -1.08 -23.05 7.48
C SER A 147 0.34 -22.91 8.01
N GLU A 148 0.85 -21.68 7.97
CA GLU A 148 2.14 -21.29 8.53
C GLU A 148 1.89 -20.11 9.48
N TRP A 149 2.22 -20.30 10.75
CA TRP A 149 1.90 -19.32 11.78
C TRP A 149 3.05 -18.37 12.05
N TYR A 150 2.68 -17.12 12.31
CA TYR A 150 3.60 -16.03 12.52
C TYR A 150 3.19 -15.15 13.66
N LEU A 151 4.17 -14.57 14.34
CA LEU A 151 4.00 -13.54 15.35
C LEU A 151 4.67 -12.26 14.85
N PHE A 152 3.88 -11.24 14.51
CA PHE A 152 4.34 -9.94 14.05
C PHE A 152 4.23 -8.91 15.18
N CYS A 153 5.38 -8.47 15.73
CA CYS A 153 5.44 -7.43 16.73
C CYS A 153 6.12 -6.18 16.13
N PRO A 154 5.40 -5.11 15.78
CA PRO A 154 5.94 -4.00 15.00
C PRO A 154 7.14 -3.29 15.63
N GLN A 155 7.18 -3.18 16.96
CA GLN A 155 8.30 -2.60 17.73
C GLN A 155 9.19 -3.67 18.38
N GLY A 156 9.10 -4.91 17.91
CA GLY A 156 9.68 -6.09 18.53
C GLY A 156 10.33 -7.03 17.55
N LEU A 157 10.12 -8.33 17.75
CA LEU A 157 10.57 -9.39 16.85
C LEU A 157 9.42 -9.89 15.97
N ILE A 158 9.74 -10.19 14.73
CA ILE A 158 8.89 -10.95 13.82
C ILE A 158 9.37 -12.40 13.87
N ARG A 159 8.48 -13.32 14.20
CA ARG A 159 8.81 -14.74 14.38
C ARG A 159 7.96 -15.65 13.50
N LYS A 160 8.59 -16.67 12.93
CA LYS A 160 7.95 -17.78 12.22
C LYS A 160 7.90 -19.00 13.13
N VAL A 161 6.75 -19.65 13.22
CA VAL A 161 6.59 -20.90 13.98
C VAL A 161 7.29 -22.04 13.25
N ASN A 162 8.11 -22.80 13.97
CA ASN A 162 8.72 -24.01 13.44
C ASN A 162 7.80 -25.20 13.73
N ARG A 163 7.01 -25.57 12.73
CA ARG A 163 6.02 -26.66 12.82
C ARG A 163 6.65 -27.99 13.22
N THR A 164 7.81 -28.31 12.66
CA THR A 164 8.54 -29.55 12.98
C THR A 164 8.97 -29.56 14.44
N ALA A 165 9.45 -28.43 14.96
CA ALA A 165 9.82 -28.31 16.37
C ALA A 165 8.58 -28.42 17.28
N VAL A 166 7.46 -27.79 16.95
CA VAL A 166 6.21 -27.92 17.72
C VAL A 166 5.72 -29.37 17.72
N ALA A 167 5.67 -30.02 16.55
CA ALA A 167 5.25 -31.41 16.44
C ALA A 167 6.12 -32.34 17.29
N ALA A 168 7.45 -32.16 17.24
CA ALA A 168 8.40 -32.95 18.01
C ALA A 168 8.29 -32.69 19.53
N LEU A 169 8.15 -31.43 19.95
CA LEU A 169 8.09 -31.06 21.37
C LEU A 169 6.81 -31.54 22.06
N TYR A 170 5.69 -31.59 21.33
CA TYR A 170 4.39 -31.93 21.89
C TYR A 170 3.88 -33.31 21.47
N GLY A 171 4.60 -34.02 20.59
CA GLY A 171 4.22 -35.36 20.12
C GLY A 171 2.88 -35.39 19.38
N VAL A 172 2.57 -34.33 18.62
CA VAL A 172 1.26 -34.13 17.98
C VAL A 172 1.30 -34.30 16.46
N SER A 173 0.16 -34.70 15.91
CA SER A 173 -0.04 -34.80 14.46
C SER A 173 -0.22 -33.42 13.79
N GLN A 174 -0.09 -33.37 12.46
CA GLN A 174 -0.26 -32.13 11.69
C GLN A 174 -1.65 -31.49 11.88
N SER A 175 -2.70 -32.29 12.05
CA SER A 175 -4.06 -31.82 12.29
C SER A 175 -4.26 -31.17 13.66
N GLU A 176 -3.44 -31.52 14.65
CA GLU A 176 -3.54 -30.99 16.02
C GLU A 176 -2.65 -29.76 16.24
N LEU A 177 -1.67 -29.53 15.36
CA LEU A 177 -0.76 -28.39 15.44
C LEU A 177 -1.45 -27.03 15.61
N PRO A 178 -2.52 -26.69 14.87
CA PRO A 178 -3.15 -25.37 15.01
C PRO A 178 -3.59 -25.08 16.45
N GLY A 179 -4.25 -26.06 17.10
CA GLY A 179 -4.74 -25.92 18.47
C GLY A 179 -3.61 -25.87 19.51
N VAL A 180 -2.50 -26.57 19.27
CA VAL A 180 -1.31 -26.49 20.14
C VAL A 180 -0.64 -25.12 20.02
N VAL A 181 -0.43 -24.63 18.80
CA VAL A 181 0.19 -23.32 18.55
C VAL A 181 -0.66 -22.20 19.15
N GLU A 182 -1.98 -22.26 18.99
CA GLU A 182 -2.88 -21.28 19.59
C GLU A 182 -2.76 -21.23 21.12
N LYS A 183 -2.75 -22.40 21.79
CA LYS A 183 -2.54 -22.49 23.25
C LYS A 183 -1.20 -21.90 23.69
N LEU A 184 -0.14 -22.10 22.91
CA LEU A 184 1.19 -21.53 23.21
C LEU A 184 1.17 -20.00 23.14
N VAL A 185 0.51 -19.45 22.14
CA VAL A 185 0.37 -18.00 21.97
C VAL A 185 -0.53 -17.38 23.04
N GLN A 186 -1.64 -18.03 23.38
CA GLN A 186 -2.52 -17.58 24.47
C GLN A 186 -1.77 -17.52 25.81
N ARG A 187 -0.94 -18.53 26.12
CA ARG A 187 -0.09 -18.55 27.31
C ARG A 187 0.98 -17.44 27.30
N TYR A 188 1.42 -17.02 26.13
CA TYR A 188 2.32 -15.88 26.01
C TYR A 188 1.59 -14.56 26.29
N ARG A 189 0.40 -14.36 25.72
CA ARG A 189 -0.41 -13.15 25.89
C ARG A 189 -0.78 -12.85 27.33
N SER A 190 -0.94 -13.88 28.18
CA SER A 190 -1.25 -13.68 29.60
C SER A 190 -0.10 -13.05 30.40
N THR A 191 1.08 -12.87 29.80
CA THR A 191 2.29 -12.43 30.51
C THR A 191 2.73 -10.99 30.20
N GLY A 192 1.82 -10.15 29.68
CA GLY A 192 2.04 -8.72 29.44
C GLY A 192 2.75 -8.39 28.13
N GLU A 193 3.10 -7.12 27.93
CA GLU A 193 3.79 -6.63 26.72
C GLU A 193 5.23 -7.16 26.68
N LYS A 194 5.49 -8.06 25.73
CA LYS A 194 6.78 -8.72 25.56
C LYS A 194 7.38 -8.51 24.17
N MET A 195 6.64 -7.90 23.24
CA MET A 195 7.10 -7.53 21.90
C MET A 195 7.82 -8.66 21.17
N GLY A 196 7.39 -9.90 21.40
CA GLY A 196 7.96 -11.09 20.81
C GLY A 196 9.38 -11.39 21.27
N ARG A 197 9.87 -10.87 22.41
CA ARG A 197 11.24 -11.11 22.94
C ARG A 197 11.34 -12.22 24.00
N ASP A 198 10.25 -12.93 24.28
CA ASP A 198 10.25 -14.02 25.25
C ASP A 198 11.14 -15.18 24.75
N ARG A 199 12.11 -15.61 25.57
CA ARG A 199 13.02 -16.73 25.23
C ARG A 199 12.32 -18.08 25.14
N ARG A 200 11.12 -18.22 25.72
CA ARG A 200 10.33 -19.46 25.62
C ARG A 200 9.93 -19.79 24.18
N PHE A 201 9.91 -18.79 23.31
CA PHE A 201 9.63 -18.94 21.88
C PHE A 201 10.75 -19.60 21.09
N ASP A 202 12.01 -19.49 21.53
CA ASP A 202 13.17 -20.01 20.79
C ASP A 202 13.14 -21.54 20.63
N LYS A 203 12.35 -22.22 21.48
CA LYS A 203 12.17 -23.67 21.39
C LYS A 203 11.34 -24.11 20.18
N TRP A 204 10.45 -23.26 19.69
CA TRP A 204 9.44 -23.65 18.70
C TRP A 204 9.17 -22.60 17.61
N SER A 205 9.94 -21.50 17.60
CA SER A 205 9.88 -20.46 16.58
C SER A 205 11.27 -19.88 16.37
N PHE A 206 11.45 -19.17 15.26
CA PHE A 206 12.69 -18.46 14.95
C PHE A 206 12.41 -17.05 14.47
N VAL A 207 13.37 -16.16 14.67
CA VAL A 207 13.28 -14.75 14.28
C VAL A 207 13.49 -14.63 12.77
N ILE A 208 12.57 -13.93 12.10
CA ILE A 208 12.66 -13.57 10.69
C ILE A 208 12.80 -12.06 10.48
N GLY A 209 12.69 -11.25 11.53
CA GLY A 209 12.85 -9.79 11.46
C GLY A 209 12.96 -9.19 12.86
N GLU A 210 13.79 -8.16 13.01
CA GLU A 210 13.95 -7.41 14.26
C GLU A 210 13.71 -5.92 14.06
N TYR A 211 12.94 -5.31 14.96
CA TYR A 211 12.77 -3.88 15.00
C TYR A 211 14.08 -3.18 15.39
N ASN A 212 14.56 -2.31 14.49
CA ASN A 212 15.73 -1.48 14.72
C ASN A 212 15.34 0.00 14.59
N THR A 213 15.51 0.79 15.65
CA THR A 213 15.08 2.20 15.68
C THR A 213 15.72 3.08 14.60
N ARG A 214 16.88 2.69 14.07
CA ARG A 214 17.58 3.42 12.99
C ARG A 214 17.09 3.00 11.61
N LEU A 215 16.80 1.71 11.41
CA LEU A 215 16.49 1.12 10.09
C LEU A 215 14.99 0.95 9.84
N THR A 216 14.23 0.52 10.84
CA THR A 216 12.80 0.23 10.73
C THR A 216 11.99 1.52 10.81
N LYS A 217 11.93 2.24 9.70
CA LYS A 217 11.15 3.47 9.54
C LYS A 217 10.36 3.42 8.24
N PRO A 218 9.09 3.89 8.21
CA PRO A 218 8.30 3.93 7.00
C PRO A 218 9.03 4.72 5.91
N ARG A 219 9.15 4.09 4.74
CA ARG A 219 9.75 4.67 3.54
C ARG A 219 8.92 4.31 2.32
N TRP A 220 9.04 5.10 1.26
CA TRP A 220 8.40 4.79 -0.02
C TRP A 220 9.26 3.78 -0.79
N GLY A 221 8.72 2.60 -1.05
CA GLY A 221 9.32 1.57 -1.88
C GLY A 221 8.91 1.75 -3.33
N VAL A 222 9.81 2.32 -4.14
CA VAL A 222 9.54 2.66 -5.56
C VAL A 222 9.16 1.42 -6.38
N GLU A 223 9.83 0.30 -6.18
CA GLU A 223 9.63 -0.93 -6.97
C GLU A 223 8.22 -1.51 -6.87
N ARG A 224 7.58 -1.34 -5.71
CA ARG A 224 6.22 -1.85 -5.43
C ARG A 224 5.19 -0.75 -5.26
N GLN A 225 5.59 0.51 -5.42
CA GLN A 225 4.79 1.70 -5.16
C GLN A 225 3.99 1.59 -3.85
N ALA A 226 4.67 1.23 -2.76
CA ALA A 226 4.05 1.00 -1.47
C ALA A 226 4.88 1.61 -0.34
N TRP A 227 4.21 1.98 0.75
CA TRP A 227 4.92 2.31 1.98
C TRP A 227 5.41 1.04 2.64
N GLU A 228 6.67 1.04 3.05
CA GLU A 228 7.32 -0.16 3.58
C GLU A 228 8.14 0.10 4.85
N LEU A 229 8.24 -0.93 5.69
CA LEU A 229 9.12 -1.04 6.86
C LEU A 229 10.10 -2.18 6.64
N LEU A 230 11.37 -1.92 6.96
CA LEU A 230 12.44 -2.89 6.86
C LEU A 230 12.80 -3.43 8.25
N TYR A 231 12.79 -4.74 8.37
CA TYR A 231 13.16 -5.48 9.57
C TYR A 231 14.40 -6.32 9.25
N PRO A 232 15.60 -5.88 9.68
CA PRO A 232 16.83 -6.65 9.47
C PRO A 232 16.79 -7.99 10.20
N THR A 233 17.66 -8.90 9.77
CA THR A 233 17.95 -10.16 10.46
C THR A 233 19.46 -10.39 10.44
N ASP A 234 19.95 -11.31 11.27
CA ASP A 234 21.33 -11.82 11.19
C ASP A 234 21.41 -13.18 10.48
N ARG A 235 20.30 -13.65 9.91
CA ARG A 235 20.24 -14.99 9.30
C ARG A 235 20.91 -14.96 7.94
N ALA A 236 22.01 -15.69 7.80
CA ALA A 236 22.72 -15.86 6.54
C ALA A 236 21.79 -16.38 5.43
N CYS A 237 21.97 -15.85 4.22
CA CYS A 237 21.25 -16.33 3.04
C CYS A 237 22.13 -17.19 2.13
N ASP A 238 21.97 -18.51 2.28
CA ASP A 238 22.67 -19.47 1.44
C ASP A 238 21.88 -19.81 0.17
N LEU A 239 22.04 -18.98 -0.86
CA LEU A 239 21.47 -19.25 -2.20
C LEU A 239 22.14 -20.42 -2.94
N GLY A 240 23.14 -21.08 -2.33
CA GLY A 240 24.10 -21.96 -3.00
C GLY A 240 24.01 -23.46 -2.68
N GLN A 241 22.99 -23.95 -1.96
CA GLN A 241 22.94 -25.35 -1.52
C GLN A 241 21.69 -26.12 -1.94
N ALA A 242 21.23 -25.89 -3.17
CA ALA A 242 20.45 -26.88 -3.91
C ALA A 242 21.38 -27.61 -4.89
N ASN A 243 21.97 -28.73 -4.43
CA ASN A 243 22.58 -29.80 -5.21
C ASN A 243 23.45 -29.41 -6.43
N ALA A 244 24.73 -29.13 -6.19
CA ALA A 244 25.78 -29.45 -7.16
C ALA A 244 27.07 -29.83 -6.40
N SER A 245 27.20 -31.13 -6.14
CA SER A 245 28.50 -31.75 -5.97
C SER A 245 29.38 -31.45 -7.20
N THR A 246 30.68 -31.34 -6.94
CA THR A 246 31.78 -31.14 -7.90
C THR A 246 32.11 -29.70 -8.32
N ALA A 247 33.13 -29.17 -7.64
CA ALA A 247 34.29 -28.49 -8.21
C ALA A 247 34.09 -27.66 -9.49
N ARG A 248 33.81 -26.36 -9.32
CA ARG A 248 34.42 -25.26 -10.09
C ARG A 248 34.03 -23.91 -9.48
N ALA A 249 34.67 -23.59 -8.37
CA ALA A 249 34.81 -22.22 -7.91
C ALA A 249 35.80 -21.50 -8.84
N ALA A 250 35.30 -20.79 -9.85
CA ALA A 250 35.89 -19.58 -10.44
C ALA A 250 35.18 -19.26 -11.77
N LYS A 251 34.84 -17.99 -11.95
CA LYS A 251 34.19 -17.39 -13.13
C LYS A 251 32.70 -17.71 -13.32
N LEU A 252 31.86 -16.99 -12.58
CA LEU A 252 30.71 -16.31 -13.19
C LEU A 252 30.34 -15.08 -12.35
N LYS A 253 31.25 -14.09 -12.35
CA LYS A 253 30.89 -12.69 -12.07
C LYS A 253 30.47 -12.08 -13.40
N SER A 254 29.41 -11.27 -13.37
CA SER A 254 28.77 -10.53 -14.46
C SER A 254 27.76 -11.31 -15.32
N SER A 255 26.49 -11.33 -14.89
CA SER A 255 25.37 -10.77 -15.68
C SER A 255 24.02 -11.13 -15.03
N VAL A 256 23.60 -10.38 -14.01
CA VAL A 256 22.17 -10.16 -13.75
C VAL A 256 22.04 -8.72 -13.25
N GLN A 257 21.63 -7.83 -14.14
CA GLN A 257 21.16 -6.50 -13.79
C GLN A 257 19.91 -6.63 -12.91
N GLY A 258 19.87 -5.90 -11.79
CA GLY A 258 18.59 -5.54 -11.14
C GLY A 258 18.29 -6.11 -9.76
N GLY A 259 19.19 -6.83 -9.10
CA GLY A 259 18.99 -7.24 -7.70
C GLY A 259 20.32 -7.45 -7.01
N ALA A 260 20.67 -6.59 -6.05
CA ALA A 260 21.84 -6.82 -5.22
C ALA A 260 21.66 -8.16 -4.49
N ARG A 261 22.53 -9.13 -4.76
CA ARG A 261 22.59 -10.40 -4.02
C ARG A 261 22.70 -10.06 -2.53
N ARG A 262 21.72 -10.51 -1.73
CA ARG A 262 21.71 -10.27 -0.29
C ARG A 262 22.42 -11.41 0.41
N ASP A 263 23.41 -11.06 1.23
CA ASP A 263 24.15 -12.05 2.03
C ASP A 263 23.33 -12.50 3.26
N VAL A 264 22.26 -11.78 3.58
CA VAL A 264 21.46 -11.95 4.79
C VAL A 264 19.98 -11.87 4.44
N TRP A 265 19.15 -12.62 5.15
CA TRP A 265 17.70 -12.51 5.04
C TRP A 265 17.20 -11.15 5.53
N GLU A 266 16.18 -10.63 4.87
CA GLU A 266 15.49 -9.40 5.27
C GLU A 266 13.99 -9.66 5.33
N THR A 267 13.29 -8.96 6.23
CA THR A 267 11.84 -8.88 6.20
C THR A 267 11.41 -7.47 5.81
N ILE A 268 10.52 -7.36 4.82
CA ILE A 268 9.90 -6.10 4.42
C ILE A 268 8.40 -6.21 4.69
N VAL A 269 7.86 -5.27 5.46
CA VAL A 269 6.42 -5.11 5.67
C VAL A 269 5.92 -4.01 4.75
N ARG A 270 5.01 -4.32 3.84
CA ARG A 270 4.39 -3.39 2.90
C ARG A 270 2.94 -3.12 3.30
N PHE A 271 2.57 -1.86 3.26
CA PHE A 271 1.21 -1.42 3.52
C PHE A 271 0.53 -1.17 2.18
N TYR A 272 -0.65 -1.75 2.00
CA TYR A 272 -1.50 -1.54 0.83
C TYR A 272 -2.85 -0.98 1.28
N CYS A 273 -3.43 -0.09 0.48
CA CYS A 273 -4.75 0.43 0.77
C CYS A 273 -5.79 -0.69 0.76
N HIS A 274 -6.53 -0.78 1.87
CA HIS A 274 -7.79 -1.48 1.91
C HIS A 274 -8.86 -0.54 2.47
N PRO A 275 -9.92 -0.24 1.71
CA PRO A 275 -10.98 0.65 2.18
C PRO A 275 -11.72 -0.02 3.36
N GLY A 276 -11.58 0.56 4.55
CA GLY A 276 -12.21 0.08 5.77
C GLY A 276 -12.20 1.16 6.86
N PRO A 277 -12.98 1.00 7.94
CA PRO A 277 -13.00 1.98 9.03
C PRO A 277 -11.58 2.21 9.57
N ARG A 278 -11.24 3.49 9.83
CA ARG A 278 -9.97 3.88 10.44
C ARG A 278 -9.85 3.21 11.80
N GLY A 279 -8.97 2.20 11.92
CA GLY A 279 -8.81 1.41 13.15
C GLY A 279 -9.24 -0.06 13.04
N SER A 280 -9.44 -0.61 11.83
CA SER A 280 -9.53 -2.05 11.64
C SER A 280 -8.27 -2.74 12.19
N SER A 281 -8.47 -3.78 13.00
CA SER A 281 -7.39 -4.65 13.48
C SER A 281 -6.62 -5.25 12.30
N LEU A 282 -5.32 -5.49 12.47
CA LEU A 282 -4.43 -6.11 11.48
C LEU A 282 -4.78 -7.60 11.28
N ARG A 283 -5.97 -7.87 10.73
CA ARG A 283 -6.48 -9.24 10.50
C ARG A 283 -6.11 -9.76 9.13
N GLU A 284 -5.97 -8.86 8.16
CA GLU A 284 -5.64 -9.19 6.78
C GLU A 284 -4.19 -8.85 6.52
N TRP A 285 -3.36 -9.87 6.65
CA TRP A 285 -1.95 -9.82 6.29
C TRP A 285 -1.56 -11.15 5.67
N THR A 286 -0.64 -11.10 4.73
CA THR A 286 -0.05 -12.29 4.11
C THR A 286 1.46 -12.17 4.17
N ILE A 287 2.12 -13.32 4.24
CA ILE A 287 3.57 -13.42 4.21
C ILE A 287 3.95 -14.26 3.01
N THR A 288 5.03 -13.87 2.34
CA THR A 288 5.62 -14.63 1.25
C THR A 288 7.12 -14.76 1.47
N GLU A 289 7.60 -16.00 1.54
CA GLU A 289 9.03 -16.31 1.62
C GLU A 289 9.63 -16.39 0.21
N VAL A 290 10.36 -15.36 -0.21
CA VAL A 290 11.05 -15.29 -1.50
C VAL A 290 12.49 -15.74 -1.34
N ARG A 291 12.72 -17.05 -1.36
CA ARG A 291 14.04 -17.66 -1.15
C ARG A 291 15.13 -17.15 -2.08
N GLN A 292 14.78 -16.92 -3.35
CA GLN A 292 15.72 -16.43 -4.37
C GLN A 292 16.27 -15.03 -4.06
N LEU A 293 15.52 -14.24 -3.30
CA LEU A 293 15.87 -12.87 -2.90
C LEU A 293 16.20 -12.76 -1.42
N CYS A 294 16.21 -13.87 -0.67
CA CYS A 294 16.43 -13.86 0.77
C CYS A 294 15.48 -12.92 1.50
N LEU A 295 14.20 -12.91 1.09
CA LEU A 295 13.24 -11.89 1.52
C LEU A 295 11.99 -12.55 2.07
N TYR A 296 11.55 -12.12 3.25
CA TYR A 296 10.18 -12.28 3.71
C TYR A 296 9.42 -11.00 3.36
N GLU A 297 8.38 -11.13 2.54
CA GLU A 297 7.49 -10.03 2.22
C GLU A 297 6.20 -10.18 3.03
N ILE A 298 5.88 -9.18 3.84
CA ILE A 298 4.64 -9.13 4.62
C ILE A 298 3.75 -8.06 4.01
N ALA A 299 2.67 -8.45 3.35
CA ALA A 299 1.66 -7.52 2.84
C ALA A 299 0.60 -7.28 3.92
N VAL A 300 0.33 -6.02 4.24
CA VAL A 300 -0.62 -5.61 5.26
C VAL A 300 -1.67 -4.70 4.63
N SER A 301 -2.94 -5.09 4.74
CA SER A 301 -4.08 -4.24 4.40
C SER A 301 -4.25 -3.15 5.45
N ALA A 302 -4.04 -1.88 5.08
CA ALA A 302 -4.07 -0.78 6.04
C ALA A 302 -4.80 0.46 5.50
N SER A 303 -5.87 0.86 6.17
CA SER A 303 -6.63 2.08 5.82
C SER A 303 -5.81 3.37 6.01
N VAL A 304 -4.72 3.31 6.79
CA VAL A 304 -3.83 4.44 7.04
C VAL A 304 -3.03 4.86 5.82
N VAL A 305 -2.84 4.03 4.80
CA VAL A 305 -2.07 4.42 3.59
C VAL A 305 -2.95 4.86 2.43
N CYS A 306 -4.27 4.60 2.49
CA CYS A 306 -5.21 4.86 1.40
C CYS A 306 -5.22 6.30 0.87
N GLU A 307 -5.26 7.31 1.76
CA GLU A 307 -5.27 8.71 1.31
C GLU A 307 -3.99 9.06 0.52
N TRP A 308 -2.87 8.45 0.89
CA TRP A 308 -1.58 8.72 0.26
C TRP A 308 -1.43 7.96 -1.05
N GLU A 309 -1.83 6.69 -1.11
CA GLU A 309 -1.83 5.91 -2.35
C GLU A 309 -2.74 6.56 -3.39
N GLN A 310 -3.96 6.95 -3.02
CA GLN A 310 -4.88 7.65 -3.92
C GLN A 310 -4.31 8.98 -4.45
N ARG A 311 -3.54 9.71 -3.62
CA ARG A 311 -2.89 10.95 -4.05
C ARG A 311 -1.71 10.67 -4.99
N ILE A 312 -0.97 9.59 -4.77
CA ILE A 312 0.16 9.18 -5.62
C ILE A 312 -0.34 8.73 -7.00
N GLU A 313 -1.39 7.91 -7.06
CA GLU A 313 -2.02 7.52 -8.33
C GLU A 313 -2.47 8.73 -9.16
N ARG A 314 -2.98 9.78 -8.49
CA ARG A 314 -3.40 11.03 -9.15
C ARG A 314 -2.23 11.86 -9.70
N LEU A 315 -0.98 11.59 -9.33
CA LEU A 315 0.17 12.30 -9.90
C LEU A 315 0.41 11.94 -11.37
N GLY A 316 -0.05 10.76 -11.81
CA GLY A 316 -0.01 10.36 -13.22
C GLY A 316 -1.15 10.92 -14.06
N VAL A 317 -2.17 11.52 -13.42
CA VAL A 317 -3.37 12.03 -14.09
C VAL A 317 -3.10 13.41 -14.65
N ASN A 318 -3.59 13.65 -15.86
CA ASN A 318 -3.31 14.88 -16.59
C ASN A 318 -4.63 15.56 -17.00
N PRO A 319 -5.27 16.33 -16.10
CA PRO A 319 -6.54 16.97 -16.42
C PRO A 319 -6.37 18.06 -17.49
N ILE A 320 -7.46 18.30 -18.22
CA ILE A 320 -7.57 19.37 -19.22
C ILE A 320 -8.23 20.56 -18.52
N PRO A 321 -7.48 21.61 -18.14
CA PRO A 321 -8.05 22.82 -17.56
C PRO A 321 -8.85 23.59 -18.61
N CYS A 322 -10.03 24.06 -18.21
CA CYS A 322 -10.90 24.87 -19.04
C CYS A 322 -11.44 26.07 -18.29
N VAL A 323 -11.77 27.12 -19.04
CA VAL A 323 -12.42 28.33 -18.53
C VAL A 323 -13.75 28.53 -19.24
N VAL A 324 -14.72 29.06 -18.50
CA VAL A 324 -15.94 29.59 -19.11
C VAL A 324 -15.57 30.90 -19.81
N VAL A 325 -16.16 31.11 -20.98
CA VAL A 325 -16.04 32.36 -21.76
C VAL A 325 -17.37 33.09 -21.77
#